data_AF-A0A2V9KP08-F1
#
_entry.id   AF-A0A2V9KP08-F1
#
_cell.length_a   1.000
_cell.length_b   1.000
_cell.length_c   1.000
_cell.angle_alpha   90.00
_cell.angle_beta   90.00
_cell.angle_gamma   90.00
#
_symmetry.space_group_name_H-M   'P 1'
#
loop_
_entity.id
_entity.type
_entity.pdbx_description
1 polymer ?
#
loop_
_entity_poly.entity_id
_entity_poly.type
_entity_poly.pdbx_seq_one_letter_code
_entity_poly.pdbx_strand_id
1 'polypeptide(L)'
;MTGWLSTLDRQGREGERAFYLEAWNGDKSFSIDRIGRGSIYVPACCLSMLGGITPGRLRSYLIDALEDGPANDGLIQRFQILVWPDVSRNWQLIDRPPDREAEERAAKVFETLTELSADEPRRLAFSAEAQELFFAWLAELESRVRGDELHPALVSHLAKYRSLMPALALLFQLSDWAAGKCDEDSIPLRHAQQAAAWCEYLESHARRVYSCIVTPELRAAQTLGEKIKGRALGDVFAVREVYLKGWSGLGSPERVLHALDVLEDAGWVRPEAPKPGAQGGRPPLRYRANPKVWR
;
A
#
# COMPACT_ATOMS: atom_id res chain seq x y z
N MET A 1 6.37 -12.87 7.49
CA MET A 1 5.88 -11.53 7.87
C MET A 1 4.64 -11.57 8.77
N THR A 2 3.65 -12.46 8.53
CA THR A 2 2.40 -12.53 9.31
C THR A 2 2.60 -12.72 10.82
N GLY A 3 3.49 -13.63 11.23
CA GLY A 3 3.79 -13.84 12.65
C GLY A 3 4.38 -12.58 13.30
N TRP A 4 5.30 -11.90 12.61
CA TRP A 4 5.88 -10.65 13.07
C TRP A 4 4.82 -9.56 13.31
N LEU A 5 3.96 -9.27 12.32
CA LEU A 5 2.87 -8.30 12.47
C LEU A 5 1.98 -8.60 13.68
N SER A 6 1.51 -9.86 13.79
CA SER A 6 0.64 -10.27 14.92
C SER A 6 1.28 -10.13 16.30
N THR A 7 2.61 -10.06 16.35
CA THR A 7 3.33 -9.92 17.61
C THR A 7 3.57 -8.45 17.97
N LEU A 8 3.50 -7.52 17.02
CA LEU A 8 3.60 -6.07 17.30
C LEU A 8 2.38 -5.54 18.03
N ASP A 9 1.23 -6.19 17.87
CA ASP A 9 -0.04 -5.78 18.48
C ASP A 9 -0.27 -6.43 19.86
N ARG A 10 0.73 -7.14 20.40
CA ARG A 10 0.65 -7.76 21.73
C ARG A 10 0.99 -6.75 22.82
N GLN A 11 0.21 -6.78 23.90
CA GLN A 11 0.44 -5.98 25.11
C GLN A 11 1.86 -6.22 25.65
N GLY A 12 2.57 -5.14 25.97
CA GLY A 12 3.95 -5.15 26.45
C GLY A 12 5.01 -5.07 25.34
N ARG A 13 4.62 -4.88 24.07
CA ARG A 13 5.53 -4.71 22.92
C ARG A 13 5.32 -3.39 22.18
N GLU A 14 4.67 -2.43 22.82
CA GLU A 14 4.32 -1.12 22.25
C GLU A 14 5.57 -0.37 21.76
N GLY A 15 6.69 -0.48 22.49
CA GLY A 15 7.98 0.13 22.12
C GLY A 15 8.62 -0.46 20.87
N GLU A 16 8.24 -1.66 20.44
CA GLU A 16 8.83 -2.28 19.25
C GLU A 16 8.35 -1.61 17.97
N ARG A 17 7.08 -1.20 17.90
CA ARG A 17 6.58 -0.47 16.73
C ARG A 17 7.36 0.82 16.53
N ALA A 18 7.55 1.60 17.61
CA ALA A 18 8.37 2.80 17.59
C ALA A 18 9.80 2.51 17.10
N PHE A 19 10.43 1.44 17.59
CA PHE A 19 11.74 0.99 17.13
C PHE A 19 11.77 0.75 15.61
N TYR A 20 10.83 -0.01 15.05
CA TYR A 20 10.81 -0.27 13.61
C TYR A 20 10.57 1.01 12.77
N LEU A 21 9.74 1.93 13.27
CA LEU A 21 9.49 3.22 12.62
C LEU A 21 10.74 4.11 12.63
N GLU A 22 11.53 4.04 13.71
CA GLU A 22 12.79 4.77 13.87
C GLU A 22 13.90 4.17 13.01
N ALA A 23 14.07 2.84 13.07
CA ALA A 23 15.06 2.08 12.30
C ALA A 23 14.88 2.19 10.78
N TRP A 24 13.66 2.51 10.31
CA TRP A 24 13.41 2.78 8.90
C TRP A 24 14.13 4.04 8.39
N ASN A 25 14.38 5.03 9.24
CA ASN A 25 15.09 6.25 8.80
C ASN A 25 16.58 5.96 8.56
N GLY A 26 17.16 4.97 9.24
CA GLY A 26 18.53 4.51 9.02
C GLY A 26 19.64 5.45 9.52
N ASP A 27 19.30 6.55 10.19
CA ASP A 27 20.24 7.59 10.61
C ASP A 27 20.15 7.94 12.11
N LYS A 28 19.19 7.33 12.83
CA LYS A 28 18.96 7.61 14.25
C LYS A 28 19.58 6.57 15.16
N SER A 29 20.10 7.05 16.28
CA SER A 29 20.58 6.18 17.34
C SER A 29 19.42 5.62 18.16
N PHE A 30 19.55 4.39 18.64
CA PHE A 30 18.55 3.75 19.48
C PHE A 30 19.16 3.23 20.78
N SER A 31 18.53 3.55 21.92
CA SER A 31 18.93 3.08 23.24
C SER A 31 17.85 2.18 23.83
N ILE A 32 18.24 1.01 24.35
CA ILE A 32 17.36 0.15 25.14
C ILE A 32 17.97 -0.03 26.52
N ASP A 33 17.28 0.47 27.54
CA ASP A 33 17.60 0.19 28.93
C ASP A 33 16.78 -1.00 29.43
N ARG A 34 17.47 -2.06 29.88
CA ARG A 34 16.84 -3.26 30.44
C ARG A 34 17.19 -3.38 31.92
N ILE A 35 16.17 -3.40 32.77
CA ILE A 35 16.34 -3.62 34.22
C ILE A 35 17.10 -4.93 34.43
N GLY A 36 18.28 -4.85 35.07
CA GLY A 36 19.16 -5.99 35.38
C GLY A 36 20.02 -6.53 34.23
N ARG A 37 19.92 -6.00 33.01
CA ARG A 37 20.76 -6.42 31.86
C ARG A 37 21.58 -5.29 31.22
N GLY A 38 21.52 -4.09 31.79
CA GLY A 38 22.26 -2.93 31.31
C GLY A 38 21.56 -2.20 30.15
N SER A 39 22.28 -1.24 29.59
CA SER A 39 21.86 -0.43 28.45
C SER A 39 22.54 -0.91 27.16
N ILE A 40 21.78 -0.96 26.06
CA ILE A 40 22.31 -1.21 24.72
C ILE A 40 22.15 0.08 23.93
N TYR A 41 23.24 0.61 23.39
CA TYR A 41 23.25 1.78 22.51
C TYR A 41 23.65 1.36 21.10
N VAL A 42 22.82 1.71 20.12
CA VAL A 42 23.09 1.52 18.70
C VAL A 42 23.22 2.92 18.08
N PRO A 43 24.42 3.34 17.61
CA PRO A 43 24.63 4.69 17.09
C PRO A 43 23.79 5.03 15.86
N ALA A 44 23.57 4.06 14.96
CA ALA A 44 22.71 4.18 13.79
C ALA A 44 21.93 2.88 13.61
N CYS A 45 20.62 2.93 13.82
CA CYS A 45 19.77 1.76 13.65
C CYS A 45 19.29 1.67 12.19
N CYS A 46 19.91 0.77 11.43
CA CYS A 46 19.51 0.43 10.07
C CYS A 46 18.89 -0.96 10.03
N LEU A 47 17.63 -1.07 9.59
CA LEU A 47 16.98 -2.36 9.44
C LEU A 47 16.40 -2.53 8.03
N SER A 48 16.84 -3.59 7.36
CA SER A 48 16.21 -4.08 6.13
C SER A 48 15.31 -5.27 6.42
N MET A 49 14.06 -5.21 5.96
CA MET A 49 13.08 -6.28 6.14
C MET A 49 12.57 -6.76 4.77
N LEU A 50 12.73 -8.06 4.50
CA LEU A 50 12.17 -8.71 3.33
C LEU A 50 11.31 -9.91 3.75
N GLY A 51 10.15 -10.08 3.13
CA GLY A 51 9.35 -11.26 3.34
C GLY A 51 8.02 -11.24 2.60
N GLY A 52 7.35 -12.40 2.59
CA GLY A 52 6.02 -12.56 2.02
C GLY A 52 4.91 -12.43 3.06
N ILE A 53 3.74 -11.97 2.59
CA ILE A 53 2.46 -12.00 3.30
C ILE A 53 1.36 -12.47 2.36
N THR A 54 0.46 -13.31 2.84
CA THR A 54 -0.70 -13.73 2.05
C THR A 54 -1.70 -12.58 1.89
N PRO A 55 -2.33 -12.39 0.73
CA PRO A 55 -3.34 -11.36 0.49
C PRO A 55 -4.44 -11.24 1.56
N GLY A 56 -4.98 -12.36 2.03
CA GLY A 56 -6.04 -12.38 3.03
C GLY A 56 -5.59 -11.76 4.37
N ARG A 57 -4.39 -12.12 4.84
CA ARG A 57 -3.81 -11.57 6.08
C ARG A 57 -3.43 -10.11 5.95
N LEU A 58 -2.86 -9.72 4.81
CA LEU A 58 -2.55 -8.32 4.52
C LEU A 58 -3.83 -7.47 4.56
N ARG A 59 -4.92 -7.95 3.95
CA ARG A 59 -6.22 -7.27 3.97
C ARG A 59 -6.76 -7.08 5.39
N SER A 60 -6.76 -8.13 6.22
CA SER A 60 -7.21 -8.01 7.61
C SER A 60 -6.39 -6.97 8.37
N TYR A 61 -5.06 -7.06 8.28
CA TYR A 61 -4.18 -6.10 8.94
C TYR A 61 -4.41 -4.66 8.46
N LEU A 62 -4.62 -4.46 7.16
CA LEU A 62 -4.85 -3.15 6.59
C LEU A 62 -6.19 -2.52 7.01
N ILE A 63 -7.23 -3.32 7.25
CA ILE A 63 -8.51 -2.83 7.79
C ILE A 63 -8.25 -2.32 9.21
N ASP A 64 -7.63 -3.14 10.06
CA ASP A 64 -7.38 -2.79 11.46
C ASP A 64 -6.40 -1.61 11.60
N ALA A 65 -5.35 -1.55 10.76
CA ALA A 65 -4.29 -0.55 10.84
C ALA A 65 -4.67 0.81 10.23
N LEU A 66 -5.80 0.91 9.53
CA LEU A 66 -6.27 2.16 8.93
C LEU A 66 -7.60 2.65 9.50
N GLU A 67 -8.21 1.92 10.43
CA GLU A 67 -9.21 2.49 11.32
C GLU A 67 -8.56 3.62 12.14
N ASP A 68 -9.32 4.70 12.36
CA ASP A 68 -8.84 5.84 13.14
C ASP A 68 -8.48 5.39 14.56
N GLY A 69 -7.17 5.34 14.84
CA GLY A 69 -6.65 4.78 16.07
C GLY A 69 -5.12 4.64 16.10
N PRO A 70 -4.56 4.17 17.23
CA PRO A 70 -3.11 4.05 17.43
C PRO A 70 -2.41 3.07 16.48
N ALA A 71 -3.17 2.21 15.78
CA ALA A 71 -2.64 1.29 14.78
C ALA A 71 -2.30 1.98 13.45
N ASN A 72 -2.83 3.19 13.19
CA ASN A 72 -2.53 4.04 12.04
C ASN A 72 -1.27 4.88 12.27
N ASP A 73 -0.15 4.21 12.55
CA ASP A 73 1.15 4.82 12.91
C ASP A 73 2.11 4.99 11.73
N GLY A 74 1.66 4.63 10.51
CA GLY A 74 2.46 4.74 9.31
C GLY A 74 3.42 3.57 9.05
N LEU A 75 3.35 2.47 9.80
CA LEU A 75 4.26 1.32 9.63
C LEU A 75 4.14 0.70 8.24
N ILE A 76 2.92 0.43 7.77
CA ILE A 76 2.70 -0.21 6.47
C ILE A 76 3.13 0.68 5.30
N GLN A 77 3.01 2.00 5.44
CA GLN A 77 3.42 2.98 4.45
C GLN A 77 4.94 3.03 4.27
N ARG A 78 5.72 2.51 5.21
CA ARG A 78 7.19 2.39 5.09
C ARG A 78 7.63 1.18 4.28
N PHE A 79 6.77 0.18 4.09
CA PHE A 79 6.98 -0.92 3.14
C PHE A 79 6.74 -0.46 1.71
N GLN A 80 7.60 0.44 1.22
CA GLN A 80 7.49 1.09 -0.09
C GLN A 80 7.74 0.13 -1.26
N ILE A 81 8.55 -0.89 -1.04
CA ILE A 81 8.83 -1.94 -2.02
C ILE A 81 7.84 -3.09 -1.77
N LEU A 82 6.56 -2.83 -2.09
CA LEU A 82 5.48 -3.81 -1.97
C LEU A 82 5.03 -4.26 -3.35
N VAL A 83 5.13 -5.56 -3.63
CA VAL A 83 4.81 -6.14 -4.94
C VAL A 83 3.69 -7.16 -4.78
N TRP A 84 2.64 -7.00 -5.57
CA TRP A 84 1.53 -7.96 -5.70
C TRP A 84 1.29 -8.24 -7.19
N PRO A 85 2.10 -9.12 -7.80
CA PRO A 85 2.03 -9.40 -9.23
C PRO A 85 0.86 -10.34 -9.55
N ASP A 86 0.44 -10.34 -10.81
CA ASP A 86 -0.44 -11.36 -11.32
C ASP A 86 0.31 -12.68 -11.49
N VAL A 87 -0.35 -13.77 -11.11
CA VAL A 87 0.20 -15.11 -11.29
C VAL A 87 -0.05 -15.53 -12.73
N SER A 88 1.04 -15.77 -13.48
CA SER A 88 0.94 -16.29 -14.84
C SER A 88 0.13 -17.58 -14.87
N ARG A 89 -0.85 -17.66 -15.78
CA ARG A 89 -1.62 -18.89 -16.02
C ARG A 89 -0.80 -19.95 -16.76
N ASN A 90 0.26 -19.52 -17.45
CA ASN A 90 1.15 -20.38 -18.20
C ASN A 90 2.22 -20.93 -17.25
N TRP A 91 1.81 -21.87 -16.40
CA TRP A 91 2.77 -22.56 -15.53
C TRP A 91 3.71 -23.43 -16.37
N GLN A 92 5.01 -23.31 -16.09
CA GLN A 92 6.04 -24.16 -16.66
C GLN A 92 6.99 -24.58 -15.54
N LEU A 93 7.27 -25.88 -15.45
CA LEU A 93 8.30 -26.40 -14.57
C LEU A 93 9.67 -26.08 -15.17
N ILE A 94 10.39 -25.14 -14.56
CA ILE A 94 11.78 -24.83 -14.92
C ILE A 94 12.67 -25.36 -13.79
N ASP A 95 13.18 -26.58 -14.00
CA ASP A 95 14.22 -27.17 -13.16
C ASP A 95 15.55 -27.10 -13.92
N ARG A 96 16.30 -26.03 -13.68
CA ARG A 96 17.60 -25.77 -14.33
C ARG A 96 18.70 -25.71 -13.27
N PRO A 97 19.92 -26.18 -13.57
CA PRO A 97 21.04 -25.95 -12.67
C PRO A 97 21.27 -24.44 -12.47
N PRO A 98 21.81 -24.02 -11.30
CA PRO A 98 22.21 -22.65 -11.06
C PRO A 98 23.18 -22.15 -12.14
N ASP A 99 23.02 -20.88 -12.54
CA ASP A 99 23.98 -20.20 -13.40
C ASP A 99 25.14 -19.72 -12.53
N ARG A 100 26.21 -20.51 -12.50
CA ARG A 100 27.37 -20.26 -11.64
C ARG A 100 28.07 -18.94 -11.98
N GLU A 101 28.13 -18.56 -13.26
CA GLU A 101 28.73 -17.28 -13.63
C GLU A 101 27.87 -16.10 -13.16
N ALA A 102 26.54 -16.21 -13.22
CA ALA A 102 25.64 -15.20 -12.68
C ALA A 102 25.77 -15.09 -11.15
N GLU A 103 25.92 -16.22 -10.46
CA GLU A 103 26.14 -16.27 -9.02
C GLU A 103 27.46 -15.58 -8.63
N GLU A 104 28.56 -15.91 -9.32
CA GLU A 104 29.88 -15.30 -9.10
C GLU A 104 29.85 -13.78 -9.39
N ARG A 105 29.17 -13.34 -10.45
CA ARG A 105 28.98 -11.91 -10.75
C ARG A 105 28.21 -11.20 -9.65
N ALA A 106 27.13 -11.80 -9.13
CA ALA A 106 26.34 -11.23 -8.05
C ALA A 106 27.14 -11.18 -6.73
N ALA A 107 27.85 -12.25 -6.39
CA ALA A 107 28.68 -12.32 -5.18
C ALA A 107 29.74 -11.21 -5.17
N LYS A 108 30.44 -11.01 -6.29
CA LYS A 108 31.44 -9.96 -6.42
C LYS A 108 30.88 -8.55 -6.19
N VAL A 109 29.68 -8.27 -6.70
CA VAL A 109 29.00 -6.99 -6.45
C VAL A 109 28.78 -6.78 -4.96
N PHE A 110 28.26 -7.79 -4.24
CA PHE A 110 28.06 -7.69 -2.80
C PHE A 110 29.37 -7.51 -2.04
N GLU A 111 30.40 -8.29 -2.36
CA GLU A 111 31.73 -8.18 -1.74
C GLU A 111 32.28 -6.76 -1.87
N THR A 112 32.31 -6.21 -3.08
CA THR A 112 32.77 -4.83 -3.32
C THR A 112 31.96 -3.79 -2.54
N LEU A 113 30.63 -3.95 -2.44
CA LEU A 113 29.79 -3.03 -1.68
C LEU A 113 30.01 -3.14 -0.15
N THR A 114 30.35 -4.32 0.36
CA THR A 114 30.65 -4.51 1.79
C THR A 114 31.98 -3.90 2.23
N GLU A 115 32.88 -3.60 1.29
CA GLU A 115 34.15 -2.92 1.55
C GLU A 115 34.00 -1.40 1.68
N LEU A 116 32.82 -0.84 1.39
CA LEU A 116 32.56 0.59 1.56
C LEU A 116 32.63 1.00 3.04
N SER A 117 33.40 2.05 3.32
CA SER A 117 33.55 2.59 4.67
C SER A 117 32.25 3.21 5.17
N ALA A 118 31.82 2.81 6.37
CA ALA A 118 30.72 3.46 7.08
C ALA A 118 31.14 4.82 7.67
N ASP A 119 32.43 5.00 7.96
CA ASP A 119 32.97 6.25 8.52
C ASP A 119 33.12 7.35 7.45
N GLU A 120 33.29 6.94 6.20
CA GLU A 120 33.40 7.82 5.03
C GLU A 120 32.30 7.48 4.01
N PRO A 121 31.03 7.81 4.30
CA PRO A 121 29.91 7.42 3.47
C PRO A 121 30.03 8.05 2.08
N ARG A 122 29.93 7.21 1.05
CA ARG A 122 29.90 7.63 -0.34
C ARG A 122 28.69 8.54 -0.57
N ARG A 123 28.93 9.72 -1.14
CA ARG A 123 27.90 10.69 -1.50
C ARG A 123 27.96 10.97 -2.99
N LEU A 124 26.94 10.56 -3.71
CA LEU A 124 26.82 10.81 -5.14
C LEU A 124 25.72 11.85 -5.39
N ALA A 125 26.02 12.80 -6.27
CA ALA A 125 25.04 13.73 -6.80
C ALA A 125 24.45 13.18 -8.11
N PHE A 126 23.26 13.64 -8.48
CA PHE A 126 22.75 13.45 -9.83
C PHE A 126 23.60 14.25 -10.84
N SER A 127 23.80 13.68 -12.03
CA SER A 127 24.16 14.44 -13.22
C SER A 127 23.11 15.52 -13.53
N ALA A 128 23.45 16.54 -14.32
CA ALA A 128 22.54 17.64 -14.61
C ALA A 128 21.18 17.16 -15.17
N GLU A 129 21.23 16.25 -16.14
CA GLU A 129 20.05 15.69 -16.78
C GLU A 129 19.24 14.79 -15.82
N ALA A 130 19.92 14.02 -14.96
CA ALA A 130 19.26 13.22 -13.94
C ALA A 130 18.57 14.10 -12.87
N GLN A 131 19.18 15.23 -12.52
CA GLN A 131 18.65 16.19 -11.58
C GLN A 131 17.39 16.87 -12.12
N GLU A 132 17.39 17.25 -13.39
CA GLU A 132 16.21 17.78 -14.09
C GLU A 132 15.05 16.78 -14.07
N LEU A 133 15.33 15.50 -14.40
CA LEU A 133 14.32 14.44 -14.34
C LEU A 133 13.79 14.26 -12.92
N PHE A 134 14.67 14.20 -11.91
CA PHE A 134 14.26 14.03 -10.52
C PHE A 134 13.36 15.18 -10.05
N PHE A 135 13.67 16.42 -10.41
CA PHE A 135 12.83 17.57 -10.04
C PHE A 135 11.46 17.54 -10.72
N ALA A 136 11.39 17.21 -12.01
CA ALA A 136 10.12 17.05 -12.70
C ALA A 136 9.28 15.93 -12.06
N TRP A 137 9.90 14.77 -11.82
CA TRP A 137 9.25 13.63 -11.17
C TRP A 137 8.78 13.95 -9.74
N LEU A 138 9.61 14.64 -8.95
CA LEU A 138 9.26 15.04 -7.58
C LEU A 138 8.09 16.03 -7.59
N ALA A 139 8.08 17.01 -8.48
CA ALA A 139 6.98 17.96 -8.61
C ALA A 139 5.65 17.26 -8.95
N GLU A 140 5.67 16.28 -9.84
CA GLU A 140 4.50 15.47 -10.16
C GLU A 140 4.01 14.66 -8.96
N LEU A 141 4.91 13.95 -8.26
CA LEU A 141 4.59 13.24 -7.03
C LEU A 141 3.94 14.17 -6.01
N GLU A 142 4.54 15.34 -5.80
CA GLU A 142 4.14 16.35 -4.84
C GLU A 142 2.77 16.97 -5.14
N SER A 143 2.45 17.14 -6.43
CA SER A 143 1.12 17.57 -6.88
C SER A 143 0.07 16.51 -6.54
N ARG A 144 0.33 15.24 -6.87
CA ARG A 144 -0.62 14.14 -6.64
C ARG A 144 -0.87 13.86 -5.16
N VAL A 145 0.16 13.85 -4.32
CA VAL A 145 0.02 13.54 -2.87
C VAL A 145 -0.61 14.67 -2.07
N ARG A 146 -0.67 15.90 -2.62
CA ARG A 146 -1.39 17.04 -2.02
C ARG A 146 -2.77 17.28 -2.62
N GLY A 147 -3.14 16.56 -3.67
CA GLY A 147 -4.49 16.61 -4.25
C GLY A 147 -5.50 15.80 -3.43
N ASP A 148 -6.78 15.97 -3.76
CA ASP A 148 -7.89 15.35 -3.03
C ASP A 148 -8.38 14.02 -3.65
N GLU A 149 -7.71 13.55 -4.71
CA GLU A 149 -8.15 12.38 -5.48
C GLU A 149 -7.79 11.03 -4.83
N LEU A 150 -6.77 11.00 -3.97
CA LEU A 150 -6.21 9.77 -3.43
C LEU A 150 -6.63 9.53 -1.99
N HIS A 151 -6.86 8.26 -1.64
CA HIS A 151 -7.14 7.86 -0.27
C HIS A 151 -5.96 8.23 0.66
N PRO A 152 -6.20 8.75 1.89
CA PRO A 152 -5.15 9.21 2.80
C PRO A 152 -4.04 8.17 3.08
N ALA A 153 -4.41 6.89 3.20
CA ALA A 153 -3.45 5.81 3.40
C ALA A 153 -2.49 5.62 2.21
N LEU A 154 -3.00 5.79 0.97
CA LEU A 154 -2.20 5.73 -0.25
C LEU A 154 -1.34 6.99 -0.39
N VAL A 155 -1.87 8.17 -0.05
CA VAL A 155 -1.10 9.42 0.03
C VAL A 155 0.10 9.26 0.96
N SER A 156 -0.10 8.71 2.16
CA SER A 156 0.95 8.49 3.15
C SER A 156 2.01 7.47 2.67
N HIS A 157 1.61 6.47 1.88
CA HIS A 157 2.55 5.53 1.24
C HIS A 157 3.39 6.22 0.15
N LEU A 158 2.74 6.88 -0.81
CA LEU A 158 3.42 7.55 -1.93
C LEU A 158 4.28 8.72 -1.45
N ALA A 159 3.92 9.36 -0.35
CA ALA A 159 4.73 10.37 0.32
C ALA A 159 6.15 9.87 0.68
N LYS A 160 6.34 8.56 0.89
CA LYS A 160 7.66 7.98 1.14
C LYS A 160 8.50 7.80 -0.12
N TYR A 161 7.90 7.88 -1.31
CA TYR A 161 8.64 7.73 -2.56
C TYR A 161 9.63 8.88 -2.79
N ARG A 162 9.45 10.02 -2.09
CA ARG A 162 10.41 11.14 -2.06
C ARG A 162 11.84 10.68 -1.75
N SER A 163 12.01 9.74 -0.82
CA SER A 163 13.32 9.17 -0.50
C SER A 163 13.61 7.88 -1.27
N LEU A 164 12.57 7.12 -1.66
CA LEU A 164 12.74 5.87 -2.41
C LEU A 164 13.40 6.07 -3.77
N MET A 165 12.88 7.00 -4.59
CA MET A 165 13.36 7.18 -5.97
C MET A 165 14.86 7.49 -6.01
N PRO A 166 15.40 8.49 -5.27
CA PRO A 166 16.83 8.74 -5.27
C PRO A 166 17.64 7.60 -4.62
N ALA A 167 17.08 6.90 -3.63
CA ALA A 167 17.74 5.72 -3.06
C ALA A 167 17.87 4.58 -4.08
N LEU A 168 16.84 4.30 -4.86
CA LEU A 168 16.89 3.30 -5.95
C LEU A 168 17.91 3.70 -7.01
N ALA A 169 17.94 4.98 -7.42
CA ALA A 169 18.89 5.47 -8.41
C ALA A 169 20.35 5.30 -7.92
N LEU A 170 20.60 5.61 -6.65
CA LEU A 170 21.89 5.37 -5.99
C LEU A 170 22.24 3.87 -5.97
N LEU A 171 21.30 3.01 -5.59
CA LEU A 171 21.53 1.55 -5.55
C LEU A 171 21.85 0.97 -6.93
N PHE A 172 21.21 1.46 -7.99
CA PHE A 172 21.54 1.03 -9.36
C PHE A 172 22.94 1.51 -9.78
N GLN A 173 23.30 2.75 -9.47
CA GLN A 173 24.64 3.28 -9.70
C GLN A 173 25.72 2.48 -8.97
N LEU A 174 25.52 2.21 -7.67
CA LEU A 174 26.45 1.40 -6.88
C LEU A 174 26.56 -0.04 -7.40
N SER A 175 25.44 -0.63 -7.83
CA SER A 175 25.43 -2.00 -8.38
C SER A 175 26.22 -2.10 -9.70
N ASP A 176 26.03 -1.14 -10.61
CA ASP A 176 26.74 -1.13 -11.89
C ASP A 176 28.22 -0.75 -11.73
N TRP A 177 28.54 0.17 -10.82
CA TRP A 177 29.92 0.50 -10.45
C TRP A 177 30.66 -0.72 -9.88
N ALA A 178 30.07 -1.41 -8.89
CA ALA A 178 30.64 -2.62 -8.31
C ALA A 178 30.78 -3.77 -9.34
N ALA A 179 29.93 -3.76 -10.38
CA ALA A 179 30.04 -4.68 -11.50
C ALA A 179 31.06 -4.24 -12.58
N GLY A 180 31.76 -3.11 -12.40
CA GLY A 180 32.74 -2.57 -13.34
C GLY A 180 32.14 -2.01 -14.64
N LYS A 181 30.88 -1.58 -14.61
CA LYS A 181 30.13 -1.12 -15.81
C LYS A 181 30.07 0.40 -15.95
N CYS A 182 30.41 1.15 -14.92
CA CYS A 182 30.45 2.61 -14.98
C CYS A 182 31.39 3.22 -13.94
N ASP A 183 31.75 4.47 -14.20
CA ASP A 183 32.55 5.30 -13.29
C ASP A 183 31.73 5.75 -12.08
N GLU A 184 32.41 6.22 -11.04
CA GLU A 184 31.85 6.47 -9.70
C GLU A 184 31.37 7.91 -9.47
N ASP A 185 31.47 8.80 -10.46
CA ASP A 185 31.47 10.25 -10.17
C ASP A 185 30.09 10.87 -9.91
N SER A 186 29.04 10.31 -10.51
CA SER A 186 27.66 10.83 -10.38
C SER A 186 26.61 9.79 -10.75
N ILE A 187 25.36 10.03 -10.35
CA ILE A 187 24.21 9.23 -10.77
C ILE A 187 23.77 9.70 -12.17
N PRO A 188 23.92 8.86 -13.21
CA PRO A 188 23.57 9.21 -14.58
C PRO A 188 22.06 9.15 -14.83
N LEU A 189 21.61 9.84 -15.88
CA LEU A 189 20.20 9.88 -16.28
C LEU A 189 19.56 8.48 -16.37
N ARG A 190 20.29 7.48 -16.90
CA ARG A 190 19.77 6.12 -17.06
C ARG A 190 19.29 5.48 -15.75
N HIS A 191 20.00 5.72 -14.64
CA HIS A 191 19.65 5.14 -13.34
C HIS A 191 18.51 5.90 -12.68
N ALA A 192 18.43 7.22 -12.90
CA ALA A 192 17.28 8.02 -12.49
C ALA A 192 16.01 7.60 -13.24
N GLN A 193 16.09 7.36 -14.56
CA GLN A 193 14.99 6.81 -15.36
C GLN A 193 14.55 5.43 -14.88
N GLN A 194 15.52 4.55 -14.62
CA GLN A 194 15.24 3.22 -14.08
C GLN A 194 14.55 3.29 -12.71
N ALA A 195 14.97 4.19 -11.84
CA ALA A 195 14.33 4.42 -10.54
C ALA A 195 12.91 4.96 -10.67
N ALA A 196 12.66 5.93 -11.56
CA ALA A 196 11.33 6.44 -11.84
C ALA A 196 10.39 5.33 -12.34
N ALA A 197 10.85 4.50 -13.29
CA ALA A 197 10.09 3.36 -13.81
C ALA A 197 9.78 2.32 -12.71
N TRP A 198 10.72 2.09 -11.80
CA TRP A 198 10.48 1.26 -10.61
C TRP A 198 9.42 1.84 -9.69
N CYS A 199 9.44 3.16 -9.45
CA CYS A 199 8.40 3.82 -8.66
C CYS A 199 7.01 3.70 -9.30
N GLU A 200 6.89 3.84 -10.63
CA GLU A 200 5.63 3.61 -11.35
C GLU A 200 5.12 2.17 -11.17
N TYR A 201 6.01 1.20 -11.31
CA TYR A 201 5.70 -0.22 -11.08
C TYR A 201 5.21 -0.45 -9.65
N LEU A 202 5.95 0.02 -8.64
CA LEU A 202 5.61 -0.15 -7.23
C LEU A 202 4.30 0.56 -6.87
N GLU A 203 4.04 1.74 -7.43
CA GLU A 203 2.78 2.44 -7.23
C GLU A 203 1.59 1.64 -7.75
N SER A 204 1.71 0.98 -8.90
CA SER A 204 0.64 0.13 -9.44
C SER A 204 0.27 -1.00 -8.45
N HIS A 205 1.26 -1.57 -7.76
CA HIS A 205 1.05 -2.57 -6.72
C HIS A 205 0.51 -1.97 -5.44
N ALA A 206 0.99 -0.80 -5.02
CA ALA A 206 0.43 -0.08 -3.89
C ALA A 206 -1.06 0.21 -4.11
N ARG A 207 -1.45 0.73 -5.27
CA ARG A 207 -2.85 0.96 -5.65
C ARG A 207 -3.68 -0.31 -5.54
N ARG A 208 -3.18 -1.46 -6.03
CA ARG A 208 -3.85 -2.76 -5.86
C ARG A 208 -4.00 -3.15 -4.39
N VAL A 209 -2.95 -3.01 -3.59
CA VAL A 209 -2.98 -3.30 -2.15
C VAL A 209 -3.99 -2.42 -1.42
N TYR A 210 -3.93 -1.11 -1.62
CA TYR A 210 -4.82 -0.15 -0.96
C TYR A 210 -6.27 -0.24 -1.48
N SER A 211 -6.50 -0.71 -2.71
CA SER A 211 -7.85 -1.05 -3.19
C SER A 211 -8.49 -2.22 -2.42
N CYS A 212 -7.70 -3.06 -1.74
CA CYS A 212 -8.24 -4.09 -0.86
C CYS A 212 -8.78 -3.55 0.46
N ILE A 213 -8.66 -2.25 0.72
CA ILE A 213 -9.09 -1.58 1.95
C ILE A 213 -10.38 -0.79 1.71
N VAL A 214 -10.99 -0.94 0.52
CA VAL A 214 -12.40 -0.59 0.30
C VAL A 214 -13.18 -1.14 1.49
N THR A 215 -13.75 -0.24 2.29
CA THR A 215 -14.39 -0.58 3.56
C THR A 215 -15.48 -1.61 3.32
N PRO A 216 -15.86 -2.44 4.32
CA PRO A 216 -16.98 -3.36 4.17
C PRO A 216 -18.24 -2.70 3.58
N GLU A 217 -18.47 -1.44 3.94
CA GLU A 217 -19.56 -0.58 3.45
C GLU A 217 -19.36 -0.24 1.97
N LEU A 218 -18.16 0.15 1.55
CA LEU A 218 -17.87 0.52 0.16
C LEU A 218 -17.87 -0.73 -0.76
N ARG A 219 -17.52 -1.91 -0.24
CA ARG A 219 -17.69 -3.20 -0.95
C ARG A 219 -19.16 -3.61 -1.06
N ALA A 220 -19.92 -3.41 0.00
CA ALA A 220 -21.35 -3.63 0.01
C ALA A 220 -22.05 -2.68 -0.98
N ALA A 221 -21.62 -1.41 -1.03
CA ALA A 221 -22.07 -0.40 -2.01
C ALA A 221 -21.71 -0.80 -3.44
N GLN A 222 -20.48 -1.25 -3.71
CA GLN A 222 -20.10 -1.77 -5.03
C GLN A 222 -20.94 -2.99 -5.44
N THR A 223 -21.13 -3.93 -4.52
CA THR A 223 -21.97 -5.13 -4.76
C THR A 223 -23.41 -4.72 -5.05
N LEU A 224 -23.98 -3.82 -4.26
CA LEU A 224 -25.34 -3.31 -4.45
C LEU A 224 -25.45 -2.50 -5.76
N GLY A 225 -24.46 -1.68 -6.07
CA GLY A 225 -24.35 -0.92 -7.31
C GLY A 225 -24.35 -1.82 -8.55
N GLU A 226 -23.57 -2.91 -8.54
CA GLU A 226 -23.58 -3.94 -9.60
C GLU A 226 -24.97 -4.57 -9.77
N LYS A 227 -25.69 -4.85 -8.67
CA LYS A 227 -27.06 -5.39 -8.73
C LYS A 227 -28.07 -4.38 -9.25
N ILE A 228 -27.92 -3.10 -8.89
CA ILE A 228 -28.75 -2.00 -9.42
C ILE A 228 -28.49 -1.82 -10.91
N LYS A 229 -27.22 -1.77 -11.33
CA LYS A 229 -26.80 -1.66 -12.73
C LYS A 229 -27.33 -2.83 -13.57
N GLY A 230 -27.25 -4.05 -13.03
CA GLY A 230 -27.83 -5.26 -13.62
C GLY A 230 -29.34 -5.40 -13.49
N ARG A 231 -30.06 -4.37 -13.00
CA ARG A 231 -31.52 -4.33 -12.82
C ARG A 231 -32.13 -5.45 -11.95
N ALA A 232 -31.34 -6.04 -11.05
CA ALA A 232 -31.81 -7.13 -10.19
C ALA A 232 -32.86 -6.70 -9.13
N LEU A 233 -32.98 -5.39 -8.87
CA LEU A 233 -33.89 -4.80 -7.88
C LEU A 233 -35.01 -3.96 -8.50
N GLY A 234 -35.05 -3.80 -9.84
CA GLY A 234 -35.97 -2.89 -10.52
C GLY A 234 -35.73 -1.40 -10.19
N ASP A 235 -36.71 -0.56 -10.53
CA ASP A 235 -36.61 0.90 -10.37
C ASP A 235 -36.73 1.36 -8.91
N VAL A 236 -37.52 0.63 -8.11
CA VAL A 236 -37.81 0.91 -6.70
C VAL A 236 -37.73 -0.39 -5.93
N PHE A 237 -36.96 -0.39 -4.85
CA PHE A 237 -36.76 -1.56 -3.99
C PHE A 237 -36.80 -1.18 -2.51
N ALA A 238 -37.16 -2.13 -1.67
CA ALA A 238 -37.13 -1.98 -0.22
C ALA A 238 -35.79 -2.50 0.36
N VAL A 239 -35.31 -1.90 1.44
CA VAL A 239 -34.10 -2.37 2.17
C VAL A 239 -34.23 -3.87 2.52
N ARG A 240 -35.44 -4.30 2.88
CA ARG A 240 -35.77 -5.69 3.18
C ARG A 240 -35.56 -6.66 2.02
N GLU A 241 -35.81 -6.23 0.80
CA GLU A 241 -35.62 -7.07 -0.37
C GLU A 241 -34.12 -7.34 -0.61
N VAL A 242 -33.26 -6.38 -0.28
CA VAL A 242 -31.81 -6.51 -0.47
C VAL A 242 -31.21 -7.51 0.51
N TYR A 243 -31.47 -7.37 1.82
CA TYR A 243 -30.84 -8.29 2.80
C TYR A 243 -31.40 -9.71 2.77
N LEU A 244 -32.68 -9.89 2.38
CA LEU A 244 -33.26 -11.22 2.21
C LEU A 244 -32.66 -12.00 1.03
N LYS A 245 -32.06 -11.32 0.05
CA LYS A 245 -31.37 -11.99 -1.07
C LYS A 245 -30.02 -12.58 -0.69
N GLY A 246 -29.48 -12.23 0.50
CA GLY A 246 -28.26 -12.82 1.04
C GLY A 246 -27.01 -12.57 0.19
N TRP A 247 -26.97 -11.47 -0.57
CA TRP A 247 -25.79 -11.12 -1.38
C TRP A 247 -24.59 -10.81 -0.47
N SER A 248 -23.39 -11.12 -0.97
CA SER A 248 -22.14 -10.96 -0.21
C SER A 248 -22.01 -9.53 0.32
N GLY A 249 -21.76 -9.38 1.63
CA GLY A 249 -21.67 -8.07 2.29
C GLY A 249 -23.00 -7.37 2.59
N LEU A 250 -24.15 -7.88 2.12
CA LEU A 250 -25.47 -7.24 2.24
C LEU A 250 -26.46 -8.05 3.10
N GLY A 251 -25.98 -8.93 3.98
CA GLY A 251 -26.83 -9.88 4.73
C GLY A 251 -27.56 -9.32 5.96
N SER A 252 -27.38 -8.03 6.30
CA SER A 252 -28.07 -7.40 7.44
C SER A 252 -28.63 -6.01 7.06
N PRO A 253 -29.70 -5.55 7.74
CA PRO A 253 -30.27 -4.22 7.49
C PRO A 253 -29.26 -3.08 7.61
N GLU A 254 -28.36 -3.13 8.60
CA GLU A 254 -27.37 -2.08 8.89
C GLU A 254 -26.37 -1.96 7.73
N ARG A 255 -25.87 -3.09 7.23
CA ARG A 255 -24.93 -3.11 6.10
C ARG A 255 -25.56 -2.63 4.80
N VAL A 256 -26.84 -2.93 4.58
CA VAL A 256 -27.57 -2.42 3.42
C VAL A 256 -27.77 -0.91 3.51
N LEU A 257 -28.07 -0.37 4.70
CA LEU A 257 -28.23 1.07 4.89
C LEU A 257 -26.91 1.81 4.65
N HIS A 258 -25.80 1.36 5.23
CA HIS A 258 -24.49 1.97 4.95
C HIS A 258 -24.10 1.91 3.47
N ALA A 259 -24.39 0.80 2.78
CA ALA A 259 -24.18 0.71 1.34
C ALA A 259 -25.04 1.69 0.54
N LEU A 260 -26.27 1.95 1.01
CA LEU A 260 -27.20 2.90 0.39
C LEU A 260 -26.78 4.35 0.63
N ASP A 261 -26.25 4.68 1.81
CA ASP A 261 -25.71 6.02 2.10
C ASP A 261 -24.60 6.38 1.09
N VAL A 262 -23.65 5.47 0.88
CA VAL A 262 -22.56 5.65 -0.11
C VAL A 262 -23.11 5.81 -1.53
N LEU A 263 -24.12 5.04 -1.91
CA LEU A 263 -24.74 5.11 -3.24
C LEU A 263 -25.63 6.35 -3.42
N GLU A 264 -26.22 6.86 -2.34
CA GLU A 264 -26.99 8.11 -2.34
C GLU A 264 -26.06 9.31 -2.54
N ASP A 265 -24.94 9.35 -1.82
CA ASP A 265 -23.88 10.37 -2.00
C ASP A 265 -23.33 10.36 -3.43
N ALA A 266 -23.17 9.17 -4.02
CA ALA A 266 -22.76 9.01 -5.41
C ALA A 266 -23.88 9.34 -6.43
N GLY A 267 -25.10 9.61 -5.99
CA GLY A 267 -26.26 9.91 -6.84
C GLY A 267 -26.83 8.70 -7.59
N TRP A 268 -26.54 7.47 -7.16
CA TRP A 268 -27.04 6.23 -7.76
C TRP A 268 -28.43 5.84 -7.28
N VAL A 269 -28.78 6.21 -6.06
CA VAL A 269 -30.10 5.96 -5.46
C VAL A 269 -30.60 7.22 -4.75
N ARG A 270 -31.91 7.24 -4.45
CA ARG A 270 -32.50 8.26 -3.56
C ARG A 270 -33.59 7.63 -2.70
N PRO A 271 -33.77 8.08 -1.45
CA PRO A 271 -34.87 7.62 -0.60
C PRO A 271 -36.21 8.02 -1.21
N GLU A 272 -37.18 7.12 -1.14
CA GLU A 272 -38.55 7.39 -1.55
C GLU A 272 -39.40 7.71 -0.32
N ALA A 273 -40.23 8.76 -0.43
CA ALA A 273 -41.09 9.18 0.67
C ALA A 273 -41.97 8.00 1.14
N PRO A 274 -42.05 7.76 2.47
CA PRO A 274 -42.83 6.65 2.98
C PRO A 274 -44.31 6.81 2.60
N LYS A 275 -44.86 5.81 1.92
CA LYS A 275 -46.30 5.71 1.68
C LYS A 275 -46.94 4.89 2.80
N PRO A 276 -47.89 5.44 3.58
CA PRO A 276 -48.59 4.67 4.60
C PRO A 276 -49.34 3.50 3.95
N GLY A 277 -49.15 2.30 4.47
CA GLY A 277 -49.93 1.14 4.05
C GLY A 277 -51.34 1.19 4.65
N ALA A 278 -52.31 0.56 3.98
CA ALA A 278 -53.71 0.51 4.39
C ALA A 278 -53.96 -0.12 5.79
N GLN A 279 -52.95 -0.80 6.36
CA GLN A 279 -53.02 -1.51 7.65
C GLN A 279 -52.23 -0.84 8.80
N GLY A 280 -51.79 0.42 8.66
CA GLY A 280 -51.32 1.22 9.81
C GLY A 280 -49.99 0.77 10.46
N GLY A 281 -49.05 0.21 9.69
CA GLY A 281 -47.70 -0.14 10.18
C GLY A 281 -46.62 0.87 9.78
N ARG A 282 -45.43 0.81 10.43
CA ARG A 282 -44.25 1.61 10.04
C ARG A 282 -43.91 1.32 8.57
N PRO A 283 -43.95 2.32 7.68
CA PRO A 283 -43.72 2.11 6.25
C PRO A 283 -42.29 1.61 6.00
N PRO A 284 -42.09 0.68 5.05
CA PRO A 284 -40.77 0.19 4.72
C PRO A 284 -39.91 1.30 4.11
N LEU A 285 -38.63 1.35 4.50
CA LEU A 285 -37.63 2.20 3.83
C LEU A 285 -37.44 1.69 2.39
N ARG A 286 -37.75 2.56 1.42
CA ARG A 286 -37.63 2.28 -0.01
C ARG A 286 -36.69 3.28 -0.65
N TYR A 287 -35.96 2.80 -1.65
CA TYR A 287 -35.05 3.59 -2.44
C TYR A 287 -35.40 3.44 -3.92
N ARG A 288 -35.18 4.51 -4.67
CA ARG A 288 -35.33 4.53 -6.12
C ARG A 288 -33.95 4.59 -6.77
N ALA A 289 -33.69 3.68 -7.70
CA ALA A 289 -32.47 3.70 -8.50
C ALA A 289 -32.51 4.84 -9.53
N ASN A 290 -31.37 5.49 -9.75
CA ASN A 290 -31.21 6.52 -10.77
C ASN A 290 -31.12 5.88 -12.16
N PRO A 291 -32.06 6.14 -13.09
CA PRO A 291 -32.06 5.50 -14.40
C PRO A 291 -30.80 5.76 -15.25
N LYS A 292 -30.01 6.79 -14.93
CA LYS A 292 -28.74 7.09 -15.61
C LYS A 292 -27.67 6.01 -15.39
N VAL A 293 -27.77 5.21 -14.33
CA VAL A 293 -26.78 4.15 -14.03
C VAL A 293 -26.93 2.91 -14.91
N TRP A 294 -28.04 2.81 -15.67
CA TRP A 294 -28.31 1.69 -16.58
C TRP A 294 -27.86 1.94 -18.03
N ARG A 295 -27.23 3.09 -18.29
CA ARG A 295 -26.70 3.46 -19.60
C ARG A 295 -25.22 3.12 -19.71
#